data_AF-A0AAV8ZGN7-F1
#
_entry.id   AF-A0AAV8ZGN7-F1
#
_cell.length_a   1.000
_cell.length_b   1.000
_cell.length_c   1.000
_cell.angle_alpha   90.00
_cell.angle_beta   90.00
_cell.angle_gamma   90.00
#
_symmetry.space_group_name_H-M   'P 1'
#
loop_
_entity.id
_entity.type
_entity.pdbx_description
1 polymer ?
#
loop_
_entity_poly.entity_id
_entity_poly.type
_entity_poly.pdbx_seq_one_letter_code
_entity_poly.pdbx_strand_id
1 'polypeptide(L)'
;MIRQVGIQVDCKYKLPKDQLIAEHQNYDGIFVRSDTKVTAEVIEAGTRLKVIGRAGAGVDNIDVNAASAKNVLVLNTLGGNAISACELTCSLITSLARNVIPVAASLKAGRGDRKLYTGHELYGKTLAILGLARIGREVAIRMQACRMKTIVYDPIVSAEDAKKIQSRIFNARANMASC
;
A
#
# COMPACT_ATOMS: atom_id res chain seq x y z
N MET A 1 15.41 -18.34 -0.67
CA MET A 1 16.13 -17.47 0.30
C MET A 1 16.25 -18.11 1.68
N ILE A 2 15.17 -18.31 2.46
CA ILE A 2 15.28 -18.84 3.83
C ILE A 2 15.87 -20.28 3.88
N ARG A 3 15.42 -21.19 3.00
CA ARG A 3 16.00 -22.55 2.90
C ARG A 3 17.50 -22.54 2.51
N GLN A 4 17.94 -21.52 1.77
CA GLN A 4 19.33 -21.44 1.29
C GLN A 4 20.33 -21.10 2.40
N VAL A 5 19.85 -20.55 3.53
CA VAL A 5 20.67 -20.29 4.72
C VAL A 5 20.55 -21.41 5.76
N GLY A 6 20.07 -22.60 5.36
CA GLY A 6 20.01 -23.79 6.22
C GLY A 6 18.85 -23.82 7.22
N ILE A 7 17.87 -22.91 7.12
CA ILE A 7 16.71 -22.88 8.00
C ILE A 7 15.62 -23.82 7.46
N GLN A 8 15.08 -24.68 8.33
CA GLN A 8 13.91 -25.51 8.01
C GLN A 8 12.68 -24.63 7.83
N VAL A 9 11.94 -24.86 6.74
CA VAL A 9 10.74 -24.09 6.40
C VAL A 9 9.62 -25.05 6.05
N ASP A 10 8.45 -24.81 6.61
CA ASP A 10 7.21 -25.47 6.22
C ASP A 10 6.25 -24.43 5.62
N CYS A 11 5.68 -24.74 4.45
CA CYS A 11 4.74 -23.87 3.76
C CYS A 11 3.33 -24.41 3.94
N LYS A 12 2.56 -23.82 4.86
CA LYS A 12 1.16 -24.18 5.10
C LYS A 12 0.28 -22.95 4.87
N TYR A 13 -0.81 -23.14 4.14
CA TYR A 13 -1.70 -22.06 3.74
C TYR A 13 -3.11 -22.33 4.24
N LYS A 14 -3.86 -21.26 4.54
CA LYS A 14 -5.27 -21.33 4.95
C LYS A 14 -5.52 -22.22 6.18
N LEU A 15 -4.57 -22.24 7.12
CA LEU A 15 -4.76 -22.93 8.39
C LEU A 15 -5.84 -22.23 9.23
N PRO A 16 -6.86 -22.96 9.72
CA PRO A 16 -7.76 -22.47 10.75
C PRO A 16 -6.98 -22.09 12.02
N LYS A 17 -7.54 -21.17 12.81
CA LYS A 17 -6.91 -20.66 14.05
C LYS A 17 -6.46 -21.79 14.99
N ASP A 18 -7.31 -22.79 15.20
CA ASP A 18 -7.02 -23.88 16.15
C ASP A 18 -5.84 -24.75 15.68
N GLN A 19 -5.77 -25.02 14.38
CA GLN A 19 -4.63 -25.75 13.79
C GLN A 19 -3.36 -24.90 13.83
N LEU A 20 -3.48 -23.60 13.58
CA LEU A 20 -2.36 -22.68 13.69
C LEU A 20 -1.78 -22.72 15.11
N ILE A 21 -2.62 -22.61 16.14
CA ILE A 21 -2.25 -22.69 17.55
C ILE A 21 -1.56 -24.02 17.86
N ALA A 22 -2.15 -25.15 17.43
CA ALA A 22 -1.63 -26.48 17.71
C ALA A 22 -0.24 -26.71 17.10
N GLU A 23 0.00 -26.20 15.90
CA GLU A 23 1.28 -26.36 15.23
C GLU A 23 2.33 -25.34 15.68
N HIS A 24 1.90 -24.18 16.18
CA HIS A 24 2.76 -23.02 16.43
C HIS A 24 3.91 -23.32 17.40
N GLN A 25 3.69 -24.22 18.35
CA GLN A 25 4.67 -24.62 19.37
C GLN A 25 5.99 -25.16 18.77
N ASN A 26 5.95 -25.64 17.53
CA ASN A 26 7.09 -26.27 16.88
C ASN A 26 8.03 -25.28 16.15
N TYR A 27 7.66 -23.99 16.07
CA TYR A 27 8.35 -23.03 15.22
C TYR A 27 8.96 -21.86 16.01
N ASP A 28 10.19 -21.49 15.66
CA ASP A 28 10.86 -20.29 16.17
C ASP A 28 10.38 -19.00 15.46
N GLY A 29 9.73 -19.13 14.29
CA GLY A 29 9.27 -17.99 13.52
C GLY A 29 8.11 -18.32 12.58
N ILE A 30 7.27 -17.32 12.33
CA ILE A 30 6.15 -17.41 11.39
C ILE A 30 6.21 -16.28 10.36
N PHE A 31 5.93 -16.62 9.10
CA PHE A 31 5.79 -15.65 8.03
C PHE A 31 4.34 -15.65 7.52
N VAL A 32 3.70 -14.49 7.54
CA VAL A 32 2.30 -14.31 7.15
C VAL A 32 2.12 -13.28 6.05
N ARG A 33 1.00 -13.37 5.34
CA ARG A 33 0.44 -12.29 4.52
C ARG A 33 -0.83 -11.76 5.17
N SER A 34 -1.82 -11.26 4.43
CA SER A 34 -3.00 -10.57 4.97
C SER A 34 -4.05 -11.49 5.62
N ASP A 35 -4.12 -12.75 5.19
CA ASP A 35 -5.22 -13.66 5.54
C ASP A 35 -5.09 -14.18 6.98
N THR A 36 -3.94 -14.76 7.31
CA THR A 36 -3.67 -15.29 8.66
C THR A 36 -3.71 -14.17 9.70
N LYS A 37 -4.46 -14.35 10.78
CA LYS A 37 -4.48 -13.41 11.91
C LYS A 37 -3.59 -13.96 13.02
N VAL A 38 -2.55 -13.20 13.38
CA VAL A 38 -1.62 -13.53 14.45
C VAL A 38 -2.06 -12.79 15.71
N THR A 39 -3.13 -13.30 16.33
CA THR A 39 -3.73 -12.72 17.54
C THR A 39 -2.90 -13.03 18.79
N ALA A 40 -3.20 -12.38 19.91
CA ALA A 40 -2.58 -12.68 21.21
C ALA A 40 -2.57 -14.19 21.53
N GLU A 41 -3.72 -14.88 21.39
CA GLU A 41 -3.81 -16.33 21.62
C GLU A 41 -2.85 -17.17 20.76
N VAL A 42 -2.65 -16.78 19.49
CA VAL A 42 -1.69 -17.46 18.60
C VAL A 42 -0.27 -17.25 19.13
N ILE A 43 0.08 -16.01 19.48
CA ILE A 43 1.40 -15.65 19.99
C ILE A 43 1.67 -16.36 21.33
N GLU A 44 0.68 -16.43 22.20
CA GLU A 44 0.79 -17.07 23.51
C GLU A 44 1.05 -18.56 23.42
N ALA A 45 0.41 -19.24 22.45
CA ALA A 45 0.63 -20.65 22.18
C ALA A 45 2.04 -20.96 21.64
N GLY A 46 2.71 -19.98 21.02
CA GLY A 46 4.05 -20.11 20.45
C GLY A 46 5.14 -20.04 21.52
N THR A 47 5.33 -21.10 22.30
CA THR A 47 6.31 -21.14 23.41
C THR A 47 7.76 -20.91 22.97
N ARG A 48 8.09 -21.18 21.71
CA ARG A 48 9.42 -20.98 21.10
C ARG A 48 9.49 -19.79 20.15
N LEU A 49 8.38 -19.07 19.95
CA LEU A 49 8.29 -18.02 18.94
C LEU A 49 9.24 -16.87 19.27
N LYS A 50 10.05 -16.46 18.29
CA LYS A 50 11.00 -15.35 18.40
C LYS A 50 10.74 -14.24 17.39
N VAL A 51 10.16 -14.58 16.23
CA VAL A 51 9.96 -13.63 15.14
C VAL A 51 8.66 -13.87 14.36
N ILE A 52 7.97 -12.79 14.03
CA ILE A 52 6.82 -12.73 13.14
C ILE A 52 7.19 -11.84 11.96
N GLY A 53 7.25 -12.41 10.76
CA GLY A 53 7.44 -11.67 9.51
C GLY A 53 6.14 -11.47 8.77
N ARG A 54 5.80 -10.22 8.39
CA ARG A 54 4.72 -9.93 7.46
C ARG A 54 5.25 -9.56 6.08
N ALA A 55 4.81 -10.32 5.08
CA ALA A 55 5.01 -10.00 3.67
C ALA A 55 4.03 -8.91 3.21
N GLY A 56 4.23 -7.68 3.71
CA GLY A 56 3.47 -6.49 3.36
C GLY A 56 3.90 -5.27 4.17
N ALA A 57 3.39 -4.08 3.80
CA ALA A 57 3.79 -2.83 4.44
C ALA A 57 3.16 -2.61 5.84
N GLY A 58 1.91 -3.05 6.04
CA GLY A 58 1.21 -2.92 7.34
C GLY A 58 1.45 -4.09 8.27
N VAL A 59 0.95 -3.98 9.50
CA VAL A 59 0.95 -5.03 10.53
C VAL A 59 -0.44 -5.28 11.12
N ASP A 60 -1.49 -4.83 10.43
CA ASP A 60 -2.91 -4.82 10.86
C ASP A 60 -3.51 -6.18 11.25
N ASN A 61 -2.83 -7.28 10.91
CA ASN A 61 -3.27 -8.64 11.21
C ASN A 61 -2.42 -9.32 12.28
N ILE A 62 -1.54 -8.56 12.94
CA ILE A 62 -0.64 -9.03 13.99
C ILE A 62 -0.93 -8.20 15.25
N ASP A 63 -1.11 -8.87 16.37
CA ASP A 63 -1.16 -8.21 17.67
C ASP A 63 0.26 -7.82 18.11
N VAL A 64 0.68 -6.63 17.72
CA VAL A 64 2.03 -6.10 18.00
C VAL A 64 2.26 -5.92 19.50
N ASN A 65 1.21 -5.63 20.27
CA ASN A 65 1.33 -5.45 21.72
C ASN A 65 1.60 -6.80 22.40
N ALA A 66 0.83 -7.83 22.05
CA ALA A 66 1.06 -9.18 22.57
C ALA A 66 2.44 -9.73 22.15
N ALA A 67 2.86 -9.48 20.90
CA ALA A 67 4.19 -9.85 20.43
C ALA A 67 5.28 -9.17 21.26
N SER A 68 5.14 -7.87 21.49
CA SER A 68 6.09 -7.08 22.28
C SER A 68 6.17 -7.57 23.73
N ALA A 69 5.03 -7.85 24.37
CA ALA A 69 4.97 -8.37 25.74
C ALA A 69 5.64 -9.75 25.90
N LYS A 70 5.69 -10.54 24.81
CA LYS A 70 6.36 -11.85 24.76
C LYS A 70 7.79 -11.80 24.24
N ASN A 71 8.37 -10.60 24.03
CA ASN A 71 9.69 -10.41 23.41
C ASN A 71 9.82 -11.05 22.01
N VAL A 72 8.73 -11.04 21.24
CA VAL A 72 8.67 -11.54 19.86
C VAL A 72 8.85 -10.37 18.90
N LEU A 73 9.85 -10.46 18.02
CA LEU A 73 10.13 -9.42 17.03
C LEU A 73 9.11 -9.44 15.91
N VAL A 74 8.52 -8.29 15.57
CA VAL A 74 7.66 -8.14 14.39
C VAL A 74 8.40 -7.39 13.28
N LEU A 75 8.49 -8.01 12.12
CA LEU A 75 9.13 -7.47 10.92
C LEU A 75 8.10 -7.33 9.80
N ASN A 76 8.18 -6.25 9.03
CA ASN A 76 7.36 -6.02 7.84
C ASN A 76 8.23 -5.58 6.65
N THR A 77 7.65 -5.49 5.46
CA THR A 77 8.35 -5.07 4.24
C THR A 77 7.95 -3.65 3.83
N LEU A 78 8.43 -2.66 4.59
CA LEU A 78 8.15 -1.25 4.33
C LEU A 78 8.56 -0.82 2.92
N GLY A 79 7.57 -0.37 2.15
CA GLY A 79 7.77 0.13 0.78
C GLY A 79 8.00 -0.95 -0.29
N GLY A 80 7.95 -2.24 0.06
CA GLY A 80 8.13 -3.33 -0.91
C GLY A 80 7.10 -3.35 -2.04
N ASN A 81 5.94 -2.72 -1.83
CA ASN A 81 4.87 -2.57 -2.84
C ASN A 81 4.73 -1.13 -3.36
N ALA A 82 5.66 -0.22 -3.04
CA ALA A 82 5.47 1.21 -3.32
C ALA A 82 5.32 1.50 -4.83
N ILE A 83 6.14 0.85 -5.67
CA ILE A 83 6.09 1.02 -7.12
C ILE A 83 4.80 0.41 -7.70
N SER A 84 4.44 -0.82 -7.30
CA SER A 84 3.19 -1.44 -7.76
C SER A 84 1.95 -0.62 -7.36
N ALA A 85 1.93 -0.06 -6.15
CA ALA A 85 0.87 0.83 -5.71
C ALA A 85 0.84 2.11 -6.55
N CYS A 86 2.00 2.72 -6.81
CA CYS A 86 2.12 3.90 -7.68
C CYS A 86 1.58 3.63 -9.09
N GLU A 87 1.99 2.53 -9.73
CA GLU A 87 1.56 2.16 -11.08
C GLU A 87 0.05 1.97 -11.16
N LEU A 88 -0.53 1.30 -10.17
CA LEU A 88 -1.97 1.14 -10.05
C LEU A 88 -2.66 2.50 -9.89
N THR A 89 -2.14 3.39 -9.03
CA THR A 89 -2.70 4.74 -8.86
C THR A 89 -2.68 5.54 -10.16
N CYS A 90 -1.56 5.58 -10.89
CA CYS A 90 -1.46 6.26 -12.18
C CYS A 90 -2.44 5.67 -13.22
N SER A 91 -2.59 4.34 -13.23
CA SER A 91 -3.53 3.64 -14.10
C SER A 91 -4.98 4.01 -13.79
N LEU A 92 -5.34 4.09 -12.51
CA LEU A 92 -6.66 4.50 -12.07
C LEU A 92 -6.97 5.95 -12.42
N ILE A 93 -6.03 6.88 -12.21
CA ILE A 93 -6.18 8.29 -12.62
C ILE A 93 -6.51 8.39 -14.12
N THR A 94 -5.73 7.69 -14.95
CA THR A 94 -5.93 7.69 -16.40
C THR A 94 -7.24 7.01 -16.80
N SER A 95 -7.60 5.91 -16.11
CA SER A 95 -8.84 5.16 -16.35
C SER A 95 -10.08 6.00 -16.04
N LEU A 96 -10.03 6.78 -14.97
CA LEU A 96 -11.09 7.73 -14.60
C LEU A 96 -11.20 8.85 -15.62
N ALA A 97 -10.09 9.46 -16.01
CA ALA A 97 -10.09 10.53 -17.01
C ALA A 97 -10.65 10.07 -18.36
N ARG A 98 -10.52 8.79 -18.71
CA ARG A 98 -10.89 8.24 -20.03
C ARG A 98 -12.09 7.30 -20.01
N ASN A 99 -12.80 7.18 -18.88
CA ASN A 99 -13.97 6.32 -18.73
C ASN A 99 -13.70 4.84 -19.10
N VAL A 100 -12.48 4.34 -18.87
CA VAL A 100 -12.04 3.02 -19.39
C VAL A 100 -12.94 1.89 -18.90
N ILE A 101 -13.26 1.88 -17.60
CA ILE A 101 -14.08 0.83 -16.98
C ILE A 101 -15.53 0.84 -17.51
N PRO A 102 -16.29 1.95 -17.45
CA PRO A 102 -17.66 1.96 -17.96
C PRO A 102 -17.74 1.73 -19.48
N VAL A 103 -16.77 2.23 -20.26
CA VAL A 103 -16.71 1.96 -21.72
C VAL A 103 -16.49 0.48 -21.99
N ALA A 104 -15.54 -0.16 -21.31
CA ALA A 104 -15.28 -1.59 -21.47
C ALA A 104 -16.48 -2.44 -21.06
N ALA A 105 -17.19 -2.06 -19.99
CA ALA A 105 -18.42 -2.74 -19.57
C ALA A 105 -19.55 -2.58 -20.60
N SER A 106 -19.71 -1.39 -21.18
CA SER A 106 -20.73 -1.13 -22.21
C SER A 106 -20.49 -1.96 -23.47
N LEU A 107 -19.24 -1.99 -23.95
CA LEU A 107 -18.84 -2.80 -25.10
C LEU A 107 -19.05 -4.30 -24.88
N LYS A 108 -18.69 -4.82 -23.70
CA LYS A 108 -18.95 -6.23 -23.32
C LYS A 108 -20.44 -6.57 -23.28
N ALA A 109 -21.29 -5.59 -23.01
CA ALA A 109 -22.74 -5.73 -23.03
C ALA A 109 -23.36 -5.46 -24.41
N GLY A 110 -22.54 -5.36 -25.47
CA GLY A 110 -23.00 -5.14 -26.85
C GLY A 110 -23.44 -3.71 -27.15
N ARG A 111 -23.15 -2.75 -26.28
CA ARG A 111 -23.53 -1.34 -26.43
C ARG A 111 -22.34 -0.49 -26.84
N GLY A 112 -22.53 0.35 -27.86
CA GLY A 112 -21.49 1.16 -28.52
C GLY A 112 -21.66 2.66 -28.31
N ASP A 113 -21.98 3.09 -27.09
CA ASP A 113 -22.48 4.44 -26.81
C ASP A 113 -21.38 5.51 -26.71
N ARG A 114 -20.63 5.72 -27.80
CA ARG A 114 -19.49 6.65 -27.85
C ARG A 114 -19.83 8.07 -27.37
N LYS A 115 -21.06 8.53 -27.61
CA LYS A 115 -21.53 9.87 -27.21
C LYS A 115 -21.66 10.04 -25.69
N LEU A 116 -21.86 8.95 -24.94
CA LEU A 116 -22.03 9.00 -23.48
C LEU A 116 -20.69 9.14 -22.74
N TYR A 117 -19.57 8.79 -23.38
CA TYR A 117 -18.28 8.64 -22.70
C TYR A 117 -17.24 9.66 -23.18
N THR A 118 -17.54 10.94 -23.00
CA THR A 118 -16.56 12.01 -23.22
C THR A 118 -15.58 12.03 -22.04
N GLY A 119 -14.30 11.80 -22.32
CA GLY A 119 -13.25 11.86 -21.31
C GLY A 119 -12.60 13.23 -21.19
N HIS A 120 -11.63 13.33 -20.29
CA HIS A 120 -10.77 14.49 -20.10
C HIS A 120 -9.32 14.15 -20.40
N GLU A 121 -8.62 15.10 -21.00
CA GLU A 121 -7.17 15.05 -21.08
C GLU A 121 -6.55 15.43 -19.74
N LEU A 122 -5.49 14.72 -19.35
CA LEU A 122 -4.72 15.02 -18.13
C LEU A 122 -3.78 16.22 -18.34
N TYR A 123 -3.37 16.48 -19.57
CA TYR A 123 -2.44 17.56 -19.91
C TYR A 123 -2.89 18.91 -19.32
N GLY A 124 -1.99 19.57 -18.60
CA GLY A 124 -2.23 20.88 -17.99
C GLY A 124 -3.18 20.90 -16.79
N LYS A 125 -3.80 19.76 -16.43
CA LYS A 125 -4.66 19.64 -15.24
C LYS A 125 -3.83 19.60 -13.97
N THR A 126 -4.47 19.89 -12.84
CA THR A 126 -3.85 19.84 -11.52
C THR A 126 -4.21 18.54 -10.82
N LEU A 127 -3.21 17.81 -10.34
CA LEU A 127 -3.36 16.66 -9.44
C LEU A 127 -2.99 17.08 -8.02
N ALA A 128 -3.92 16.91 -7.08
CA ALA A 128 -3.64 17.05 -5.66
C ALA A 128 -3.24 15.71 -5.06
N ILE A 129 -2.14 15.69 -4.31
CA ILE A 129 -1.58 14.50 -3.67
C ILE A 129 -1.55 14.75 -2.17
N LEU A 130 -2.34 13.98 -1.42
CA LEU A 130 -2.39 14.03 0.04
C LEU A 130 -1.50 12.90 0.59
N GLY A 131 -0.38 13.29 1.19
CA GLY A 131 0.70 12.41 1.62
C GLY A 131 1.81 12.34 0.57
N LEU A 132 3.00 12.80 0.96
CA LEU A 132 4.21 12.80 0.15
C LEU A 132 5.24 11.80 0.69
N ALA A 133 4.79 10.60 1.03
CA ALA A 133 5.65 9.46 1.32
C ALA A 133 6.22 8.84 0.02
N ARG A 134 6.78 7.62 0.08
CA ARG A 134 7.36 6.93 -1.08
C ARG A 134 6.39 6.84 -2.26
N ILE A 135 5.14 6.42 -2.03
CA ILE A 135 4.14 6.27 -3.10
C ILE A 135 3.76 7.64 -3.70
N GLY A 136 3.41 8.62 -2.87
CA GLY A 136 3.00 9.95 -3.33
C GLY A 136 4.06 10.65 -4.18
N ARG A 137 5.35 10.51 -3.81
CA ARG A 137 6.47 11.02 -4.61
C ARG A 137 6.53 10.37 -5.99
N GLU A 138 6.47 9.03 -6.05
CA GLU A 138 6.53 8.28 -7.30
C GLU A 138 5.34 8.59 -8.22
N VAL A 139 4.14 8.79 -7.65
CA VAL A 139 2.94 9.22 -8.38
C VAL A 139 3.14 10.62 -8.95
N ALA A 140 3.63 11.57 -8.15
CA ALA A 140 3.87 12.93 -8.61
C ALA A 140 4.78 12.97 -9.85
N ILE A 141 5.93 12.27 -9.78
CA ILE A 141 6.91 12.22 -10.86
C ILE A 141 6.29 11.68 -12.16
N ARG A 142 5.53 10.57 -12.09
CA ARG A 142 4.89 9.97 -13.27
C ARG A 142 3.78 10.85 -13.86
N MET A 143 2.96 11.46 -13.01
CA MET A 143 1.86 12.32 -13.50
C MET A 143 2.36 13.66 -14.05
N GLN A 144 3.52 14.15 -13.58
CA GLN A 144 4.23 15.27 -14.21
C GLN A 144 4.76 14.94 -15.61
N ALA A 145 5.15 13.68 -15.87
CA ALA A 145 5.50 13.24 -17.23
C ALA A 145 4.29 13.35 -18.19
N CYS A 146 3.06 13.17 -17.66
CA CYS A 146 1.81 13.47 -18.37
C CYS A 146 1.46 14.98 -18.41
N ARG A 147 2.40 15.85 -18.03
CA ARG A 147 2.27 17.32 -17.99
C ARG A 147 1.13 17.81 -17.09
N MET A 148 0.83 17.07 -16.01
CA MET A 148 -0.01 17.57 -14.93
C MET A 148 0.79 18.50 -14.01
N LYS A 149 0.10 19.49 -13.43
CA LYS A 149 0.61 20.28 -12.30
C LYS A 149 0.34 19.50 -11.02
N THR A 150 1.35 19.25 -10.19
CA THR A 150 1.15 18.55 -8.91
C THR A 150 1.17 19.52 -7.74
N ILE A 151 0.14 19.42 -6.90
CA ILE A 151 0.10 20.08 -5.59
C ILE A 151 0.07 19.02 -4.50
N VAL A 152 0.77 19.24 -3.41
CA VAL A 152 1.01 18.22 -2.37
C VAL A 152 0.68 18.77 -0.99
N TYR A 153 0.09 17.96 -0.13
CA TYR A 153 -0.04 18.26 1.29
C TYR A 153 0.43 17.06 2.11
N ASP A 154 1.33 17.29 3.06
CA ASP A 154 1.80 16.27 4.00
C ASP A 154 2.17 16.97 5.31
N PRO A 155 1.69 16.50 6.47
CA PRO A 155 1.93 17.16 7.75
C PRO A 155 3.38 17.05 8.26
N ILE A 156 4.18 16.14 7.69
CA ILE A 156 5.55 15.84 8.15
C ILE A 156 6.57 16.36 7.13
N VAL A 157 6.24 16.35 5.84
CA VAL A 157 7.21 16.69 4.77
C VAL A 157 7.34 18.21 4.59
N SER A 158 8.60 18.67 4.49
CA SER A 158 8.93 20.08 4.32
C SER A 158 8.58 20.62 2.92
N ALA A 159 8.41 21.94 2.82
CA ALA A 159 8.22 22.62 1.52
C ALA A 159 9.43 22.46 0.58
N GLU A 160 10.62 22.30 1.13
CA GLU A 160 11.83 22.08 0.36
C GLU A 160 11.83 20.70 -0.31
N ASP A 161 11.41 19.66 0.41
CA ASP A 161 11.32 18.30 -0.14
C ASP A 161 10.25 18.18 -1.23
N ALA A 162 9.14 18.93 -1.12
CA ALA A 162 8.15 19.02 -2.19
C ALA A 162 8.71 19.71 -3.45
N LYS A 163 9.52 20.76 -3.28
CA LYS A 163 10.16 21.46 -4.40
C LYS A 163 11.17 20.58 -5.14
N LYS A 164 11.87 19.66 -4.45
CA LYS A 164 12.83 18.72 -5.08
C LYS A 164 12.19 17.87 -6.17
N ILE A 165 10.89 17.59 -6.06
CA ILE A 165 10.12 16.86 -7.08
C ILE A 165 9.22 17.78 -7.90
N GLN A 166 9.54 19.07 -8.00
CA GLN A 166 8.80 20.07 -8.80
C GLN A 166 7.29 20.16 -8.45
N SER A 167 6.91 19.75 -7.24
CA SER A 167 5.53 19.85 -6.75
C SER A 167 5.40 21.07 -5.85
N ARG A 168 4.21 21.70 -5.83
CA ARG A 168 3.93 22.84 -4.94
C ARG A 168 3.27 22.35 -3.65
N ILE A 169 3.76 22.77 -2.48
CA ILE A 169 3.01 22.54 -1.23
C ILE A 169 1.71 23.32 -1.27
N PHE A 170 0.62 22.66 -0.90
CA PHE A 170 -0.65 23.29 -0.59
C PHE A 170 -0.65 23.70 0.88
N ASN A 171 -0.66 25.00 1.15
CA ASN A 171 -0.81 25.54 2.50
C ASN A 171 -2.25 26.05 2.69
N ALA A 172 -3.06 25.28 3.43
CA ALA A 172 -4.46 25.62 3.67
C ALA A 172 -4.66 26.98 4.36
N ARG A 173 -3.73 27.40 5.25
CA ARG A 173 -3.84 28.68 5.97
C ARG A 173 -3.46 29.89 5.10
N ALA A 174 -2.43 29.76 4.26
CA ALA A 174 -2.01 30.85 3.38
C ALA A 174 -2.96 31.06 2.19
N ASN A 175 -3.57 29.98 1.68
CA ASN A 175 -4.40 30.03 0.48
C ASN A 175 -5.88 30.40 0.76
N MET A 176 -6.35 30.32 2.00
CA MET A 176 -7.67 30.85 2.39
C MET A 176 -7.68 32.37 2.58
N ALA A 177 -6.51 33.00 2.79
CA ALA A 177 -6.39 34.46 2.92
C ALA A 177 -6.37 35.18 1.55
N SER A 178 -6.37 34.43 0.44
CA SER A 178 -6.31 34.93 -0.93
C SER A 178 -7.58 34.66 -1.75
N CYS A 179 -8.66 34.19 -1.10
CA CYS A 179 -9.99 34.02 -1.69
C CYS A 179 -10.95 35.06 -1.12
#